data_AF-A0A2E6TTJ0-F1
#
_entry.id   AF-A0A2E6TTJ0-F1
#
_cell.length_a   1.000
_cell.length_b   1.000
_cell.length_c   1.000
_cell.angle_alpha   90.00
_cell.angle_beta   90.00
_cell.angle_gamma   90.00
#
_symmetry.space_group_name_H-M   'P 1'
#
loop_
_entity.id
_entity.type
_entity.pdbx_description
1 polymer ?
#
loop_
_entity_poly.entity_id
_entity_poly.type
_entity_poly.pdbx_seq_one_letter_code
_entity_poly.pdbx_strand_id
1 'polypeptide(L)'
;MPSKAAKKPADVSFEDAVEKLESIVEEMESDELPLETLLVRYEEGAKLVKACEEKLRAAELKVAQLEESLEGDLKARPLSMDDEN
;
A
#
# COMPACT_ATOMS: atom_id res chain seq x y z
N MET A 1 -16.36 18.14 15.15
CA MET A 1 -15.13 17.71 14.46
C MET A 1 -14.47 16.65 15.33
N PRO A 2 -14.38 15.36 14.95
CA PRO A 2 -13.68 14.38 15.78
C PRO A 2 -12.23 14.19 15.34
N SER A 3 -11.34 14.44 16.29
CA SER A 3 -9.93 14.10 16.46
C SER A 3 -9.21 13.31 15.36
N LYS A 4 -8.17 13.93 14.79
CA LYS A 4 -7.03 13.24 14.14
C LYS A 4 -6.19 12.60 15.25
N ALA A 5 -6.61 11.43 15.72
CA ALA A 5 -5.80 10.60 16.61
C ALA A 5 -4.52 10.19 15.88
N ALA A 6 -3.37 10.39 16.50
CA ALA A 6 -2.07 9.96 15.98
C ALA A 6 -2.05 8.43 15.84
N LYS A 7 -2.38 7.94 14.64
CA LYS A 7 -2.33 6.52 14.30
C LYS A 7 -0.88 6.07 14.22
N LYS A 8 -0.60 4.96 14.90
CA LYS A 8 0.68 4.22 14.82
C LYS A 8 1.00 3.96 13.33
N PRO A 9 2.26 3.99 12.88
CA PRO A 9 2.61 3.83 11.46
C PRO A 9 2.05 2.56 10.79
N ALA A 10 1.73 1.52 11.56
CA ALA A 10 1.10 0.28 11.08
C ALA A 10 -0.41 0.41 10.75
N ASP A 11 -1.08 1.49 11.19
CA ASP A 11 -2.53 1.69 11.09
C ASP A 11 -2.93 2.78 10.07
N VAL A 12 -1.93 3.39 9.44
CA VAL A 12 -2.07 4.40 8.38
C VAL A 12 -2.57 3.68 7.12
N SER A 13 -3.51 4.25 6.36
CA SER A 13 -3.92 3.68 5.06
C SER A 13 -2.79 3.82 4.02
N PHE A 14 -2.92 3.24 2.81
CA PHE A 14 -1.91 3.48 1.77
C PHE A 14 -1.94 4.94 1.33
N GLU A 15 -3.15 5.46 1.13
CA GLU A 15 -3.44 6.83 0.73
C GLU A 15 -2.92 7.84 1.74
N ASP A 16 -3.17 7.62 3.04
CA ASP A 16 -2.69 8.49 4.12
C ASP A 16 -1.14 8.49 4.18
N ALA A 17 -0.50 7.36 3.86
CA ALA A 17 0.96 7.26 3.88
C ALA A 17 1.58 8.01 2.71
N VAL A 18 0.92 7.99 1.54
CA VAL A 18 1.31 8.78 0.36
C VAL A 18 1.13 10.27 0.62
N GLU A 19 -0.03 10.70 1.12
CA GLU A 19 -0.29 12.12 1.47
C GLU A 19 0.76 12.65 2.46
N LYS A 20 1.12 11.82 3.46
CA LYS A 20 2.15 12.19 4.43
C LYS A 20 3.55 12.25 3.80
N LEU A 21 3.87 11.37 2.85
CA LEU A 21 5.13 11.40 2.13
C LEU A 21 5.25 12.66 1.27
N GLU A 22 4.18 13.06 0.58
CA GLU A 22 4.12 14.30 -0.20
C GLU A 22 4.39 15.53 0.68
N SER A 23 3.74 15.60 1.85
CA SER A 23 3.98 16.67 2.83
C SER A 23 5.43 16.69 3.33
N ILE A 24 6.05 15.53 3.55
CA ILE A 24 7.47 15.45 3.96
C ILE A 24 8.39 15.95 2.85
N VAL A 25 8.12 15.58 1.60
CA VAL A 25 8.90 16.04 0.44
C VAL A 25 8.79 17.56 0.31
N GLU A 26 7.58 18.12 0.39
CA GLU A 26 7.35 19.56 0.32
C GLU A 26 8.11 20.32 1.43
N GLU A 27 8.13 19.77 2.65
CA GLU A 27 8.93 20.34 3.74
C GLU A 27 10.45 20.27 3.50
N MET A 28 10.92 19.17 2.89
CA MET A 28 12.34 18.96 2.58
C MET A 28 12.85 19.82 1.41
N GLU A 29 11.96 20.28 0.53
CA GLU A 29 12.27 21.19 -0.57
C GLU A 29 12.41 22.66 -0.10
N SER A 30 12.10 22.96 1.16
CA SER A 30 12.28 24.30 1.72
C SER A 30 13.77 24.60 1.99
N ASP A 31 14.28 25.70 1.41
CA ASP A 31 15.67 26.17 1.55
C ASP A 31 16.10 26.50 2.99
N GLU A 32 15.14 26.64 3.92
CA GLU A 32 15.39 27.04 5.31
C GLU A 32 15.43 25.85 6.29
N LEU A 33 15.33 24.61 5.81
CA LEU A 33 15.26 23.44 6.70
C LEU A 33 16.63 23.11 7.33
N PRO A 34 16.77 23.11 8.67
CA PRO A 34 18.01 22.73 9.32
C PRO A 34 18.40 21.28 9.01
N LEU A 35 19.70 21.00 8.89
CA LEU A 35 20.22 19.65 8.56
C LEU A 35 19.69 18.55 9.48
N GLU A 36 19.63 18.80 10.80
CA GLU A 36 19.09 17.83 11.76
C GLU A 36 17.62 17.52 11.48
N THR A 37 16.82 18.53 11.14
CA THR A 37 15.41 18.36 10.78
C THR A 37 15.28 17.59 9.46
N LEU A 38 16.14 17.87 8.48
CA LEU A 38 16.16 17.16 7.20
C LEU A 38 16.45 15.67 7.37
N LEU A 39 17.36 15.30 8.27
CA LEU A 39 17.63 13.89 8.61
C LEU A 39 16.41 13.21 9.26
N VAL A 40 15.73 13.89 10.18
CA VAL A 40 14.51 13.36 10.81
C VAL A 40 13.40 13.15 9.77
N ARG A 41 13.19 14.11 8.88
CA ARG A 41 12.22 14.01 7.78
C ARG A 41 12.55 12.88 6.81
N TYR A 42 13.81 12.73 6.45
CA TYR A 42 14.28 11.63 5.62
C TYR A 42 14.00 10.26 6.26
N GLU A 43 14.32 10.08 7.55
CA GLU A 43 14.01 8.83 8.26
C GLU A 43 12.50 8.53 8.29
N GLU A 44 11.68 9.56 8.51
CA GLU A 44 10.23 9.44 8.52
C GLU A 44 9.70 9.03 7.13
N GLY A 45 10.18 9.69 6.07
CA GLY A 45 9.87 9.34 4.68
C GLY A 45 10.28 7.91 4.33
N ALA A 46 11.48 7.49 4.71
CA ALA A 46 11.96 6.12 4.46
C ALA A 46 11.08 5.06 5.15
N LYS A 47 10.60 5.33 6.37
CA LYS A 47 9.66 4.44 7.09
C LYS A 47 8.31 4.36 6.37
N LEU A 48 7.80 5.49 5.84
CA LEU A 48 6.54 5.52 5.09
C LEU A 48 6.66 4.77 3.76
N VAL A 49 7.74 4.99 3.00
CA VAL A 49 8.01 4.26 1.75
C VAL A 49 8.00 2.75 1.99
N LYS A 50 8.73 2.29 3.01
CA LYS A 50 8.73 0.86 3.37
C LYS A 50 7.34 0.32 3.70
N ALA A 51 6.54 1.09 4.45
CA ALA A 51 5.17 0.69 4.78
C ALA A 51 4.27 0.62 3.53
N CYS A 52 4.46 1.52 2.56
CA CYS A 52 3.75 1.48 1.28
C CYS A 52 4.14 0.24 0.46
N GLU A 53 5.44 -0.06 0.35
CA GLU A 53 5.94 -1.25 -0.35
C GLU A 53 5.39 -2.55 0.25
N GLU A 54 5.34 -2.66 1.58
CA GLU A 54 4.79 -3.83 2.27
C GLU A 54 3.30 -4.03 1.95
N LYS A 55 2.51 -2.96 1.87
CA LYS A 55 1.09 -3.01 1.49
C LYS A 55 0.89 -3.39 0.03
N LEU A 56 1.69 -2.81 -0.87
CA LEU A 56 1.63 -3.13 -2.30
C LEU A 56 1.94 -4.61 -2.52
N ARG A 57 3.01 -5.13 -1.89
CA ARG A 57 3.35 -6.56 -1.94
C ARG A 57 2.21 -7.44 -1.41
N ALA A 58 1.57 -7.05 -0.32
CA ALA A 58 0.44 -7.80 0.23
C ALA A 58 -0.77 -7.80 -0.71
N ALA A 59 -1.04 -6.67 -1.37
CA ALA A 59 -2.10 -6.56 -2.37
C ALA A 59 -1.80 -7.41 -3.62
N GLU A 60 -0.59 -7.34 -4.15
CA GLU A 60 -0.13 -8.17 -5.28
C GLU A 60 -0.26 -9.66 -4.99
N LEU A 61 0.18 -10.10 -3.81
CA LEU A 61 0.04 -11.50 -3.39
C LEU A 61 -1.43 -11.94 -3.37
N LYS A 62 -2.31 -11.08 -2.86
CA LYS A 62 -3.74 -11.36 -2.78
C LYS A 62 -4.38 -11.44 -4.16
N VAL A 63 -3.99 -10.57 -5.09
CA VAL A 63 -4.44 -10.63 -6.49
C VAL A 63 -3.99 -11.93 -7.14
N ALA A 64 -2.71 -12.30 -7.00
CA ALA A 64 -2.18 -13.54 -7.56
C ALA A 64 -2.93 -14.78 -7.04
N GLN A 65 -3.24 -14.84 -5.74
CA GLN A 65 -4.04 -15.93 -5.15
C GLN A 65 -5.46 -15.99 -5.71
N LEU A 66 -6.08 -14.84 -5.96
CA LEU A 66 -7.43 -14.78 -6.55
C LEU A 66 -7.42 -15.24 -8.01
N GLU A 67 -6.41 -14.86 -8.79
CA GLU A 67 -6.22 -15.32 -10.17
C GLU A 67 -6.01 -16.84 -10.24
N GLU A 68 -5.13 -17.39 -9.39
CA GLU A 68 -4.91 -18.83 -9.29
C GLU A 68 -6.20 -19.58 -8.89
N SER A 69 -6.95 -19.04 -7.92
CA SER A 69 -8.23 -19.60 -7.51
C SER A 69 -9.28 -19.56 -8.63
N LEU A 70 -9.34 -18.48 -9.41
CA LEU A 70 -10.28 -18.35 -10.52
C LEU A 70 -9.92 -19.34 -11.63
N GLU A 71 -8.63 -19.46 -11.96
CA GLU A 71 -8.17 -20.41 -12.97
C GLU A 71 -8.38 -21.87 -12.54
N GLY A 72 -8.20 -22.17 -11.24
CA GLY A 72 -8.50 -23.47 -10.64
C GLY A 72 -9.99 -23.81 -10.68
N ASP A 73 -10.87 -22.86 -10.39
CA ASP A 73 -12.33 -23.04 -10.45
C ASP A 73 -12.83 -23.25 -11.90
N LEU A 74 -12.27 -22.50 -12.85
CA LEU A 74 -12.56 -22.67 -14.28
C LEU A 74 -12.08 -24.03 -14.83
N LYS A 75 -10.99 -24.59 -14.29
CA LYS A 75 -10.55 -25.97 -14.61
C LYS A 75 -11.36 -27.04 -13.87
N ALA A 76 -11.91 -26.73 -12.70
CA ALA A 76 -12.66 -27.66 -11.86
C ALA A 76 -14.11 -27.89 -12.32
N ARG A 77 -14.69 -26.98 -13.12
CA ARG A 77 -15.90 -27.27 -13.90
C ARG A 77 -15.51 -27.77 -15.29
N PRO A 78 -15.42 -29.10 -15.51
CA PRO A 78 -15.55 -29.59 -16.87
C PRO A 78 -16.88 -29.07 -17.41
N LEU A 79 -16.84 -28.41 -18.57
CA LEU A 79 -18.03 -28.21 -19.39
C LEU A 79 -18.55 -29.60 -19.73
N SER A 80 -19.42 -30.16 -18.89
CA SER A 80 -20.32 -31.22 -19.29
C SER A 80 -21.32 -30.57 -20.24
N MET A 81 -20.91 -30.49 -21.52
CA MET A 81 -21.88 -30.48 -22.60
C MET A 81 -22.55 -31.85 -22.60
N ASP A 82 -23.52 -32.00 -21.69
CA ASP A 82 -24.64 -32.90 -21.90
C ASP A 82 -25.51 -32.25 -22.98
N ASP A 83 -25.12 -32.42 -24.25
CA ASP A 83 -26.06 -32.28 -25.35
C ASP A 83 -26.33 -33.70 -25.87
N GLU A 84 -27.51 -34.17 -25.47
CA GLU A 84 -28.16 -35.42 -25.83
C GLU A 84 -28.28 -35.59 -27.36
N ASN A 85 -28.28 -36.88 -27.75
CA ASN A 85 -28.81 -37.50 -28.98
C ASN A 85 -27.89 -37.70 -30.19
#